data_AF-R7KZE3-F1
#
_entry.id   AF-R7KZE3-F1
#
_cell.length_a   1.000
_cell.length_b   1.000
_cell.length_c   1.000
_cell.angle_alpha   90.00
_cell.angle_beta   90.00
_cell.angle_gamma   90.00
#
_symmetry.space_group_name_H-M   'P 1'
#
loop_
_entity.id
_entity.type
_entity.pdbx_description
1 polymer ?
#
loop_
_entity_poly.entity_id
_entity_poly.type
_entity_poly.pdbx_seq_one_letter_code
_entity_poly.pdbx_strand_id
1 'polypeptide(L)'
;MIEVKNLTKHYGSKKALDDISFTVNDGEILGFLGPNGAGKSTTMNILTGYISATDGEVLINGIDILDDPTAAKKEIGYLPELPPLYLDMTVKEYLSFVYDLKKCKIPKQAHLEEICKLVKISDVYNRVIKHLSKGYKQRVGMAQALIGNPKILILDEPTVGLDPKQILDIRNLIKRLGKKHTVILSSHILSEIQAVCDRIVIINQGVIAADDTTENLTKTVSDDLRYTARIDGPREEILKVIGTIPGVREVTAEMEREPGAYDYEIEVEEDSDIRRELFKRIAGRNWYMLGLKSNEMTLEDIFLKITMGSDVKIKSKPVDEDTHRKLMEQVDGAVAVANAVDIANAAQSAPDINESDGEEEEKADGGEM
;
A
#
# COMPACT_ATOMS: atom_id res chain seq x y z
N MET A 1 -21.38 -9.92 1.35
CA MET A 1 -20.48 -10.03 0.20
C MET A 1 -20.45 -8.71 -0.53
N ILE A 2 -19.27 -8.30 -1.00
CA ILE A 2 -19.07 -7.14 -1.89
C ILE A 2 -18.52 -7.68 -3.21
N GLU A 3 -19.06 -7.24 -4.34
CA GLU A 3 -18.51 -7.55 -5.66
C GLU A 3 -18.26 -6.25 -6.41
N VAL A 4 -17.06 -6.15 -6.98
CA VAL A 4 -16.64 -5.05 -7.85
C VAL A 4 -16.30 -5.66 -9.19
N LYS A 5 -16.96 -5.18 -10.27
CA LYS A 5 -16.80 -5.72 -11.62
C LYS A 5 -16.46 -4.60 -12.58
N ASN A 6 -15.32 -4.73 -13.24
CA ASN A 6 -14.85 -3.86 -14.31
C ASN A 6 -14.87 -2.36 -13.96
N LEU A 7 -14.58 -2.06 -12.69
CA LEU A 7 -14.83 -0.73 -12.14
C LEU A 7 -13.84 0.28 -12.70
N THR A 8 -14.37 1.29 -13.37
CA THR A 8 -13.59 2.35 -14.00
C THR A 8 -14.05 3.71 -13.51
N LYS A 9 -13.10 4.62 -13.26
CA LYS A 9 -13.40 6.00 -12.87
C LYS A 9 -12.50 7.00 -13.57
N HIS A 10 -13.12 7.95 -14.26
CA HIS A 10 -12.45 9.09 -14.87
C HIS A 10 -12.78 10.39 -14.12
N TYR A 11 -11.75 11.23 -13.97
CA TYR A 11 -11.86 12.64 -13.58
C TYR A 11 -11.29 13.49 -14.72
N GLY A 12 -12.15 13.90 -15.65
CA GLY A 12 -11.71 14.51 -16.91
C GLY A 12 -10.83 13.53 -17.69
N SER A 13 -9.61 13.95 -18.03
CA SER A 13 -8.63 13.11 -18.72
C SER A 13 -7.92 12.09 -17.81
N LYS A 14 -7.96 12.28 -16.48
CA LYS A 14 -7.27 11.39 -15.55
C LYS A 14 -8.12 10.15 -15.26
N LYS A 15 -7.59 8.98 -15.61
CA LYS A 15 -8.15 7.68 -15.20
C LYS A 15 -7.67 7.37 -13.78
N ALA A 16 -8.59 7.41 -12.81
CA ALA A 16 -8.28 7.15 -11.41
C ALA A 16 -8.44 5.68 -11.03
N LEU A 17 -9.33 4.96 -11.73
CA LEU A 17 -9.48 3.50 -11.66
C LEU A 17 -9.63 2.97 -13.08
N ASP A 18 -8.98 1.86 -13.36
CA ASP A 18 -8.92 1.21 -14.66
C ASP A 18 -9.31 -0.26 -14.54
N ASP A 19 -10.57 -0.55 -14.84
CA ASP A 19 -11.10 -1.91 -15.03
C ASP A 19 -10.81 -2.86 -13.84
N ILE A 20 -10.94 -2.35 -12.61
CA ILE A 20 -10.63 -3.17 -11.43
C ILE A 20 -11.79 -4.11 -11.08
N SER A 21 -11.47 -5.36 -10.79
CA SER A 21 -12.44 -6.38 -10.38
C SER A 21 -11.94 -7.17 -9.18
N PHE A 22 -12.76 -7.28 -8.13
CA PHE A 22 -12.45 -8.08 -6.95
C PHE A 22 -13.72 -8.36 -6.14
N THR A 23 -13.65 -9.34 -5.25
CA THR A 23 -14.76 -9.72 -4.37
C THR A 23 -14.31 -9.82 -2.92
N VAL A 24 -15.20 -9.46 -2.00
CA VAL A 24 -15.04 -9.63 -0.54
C VAL A 24 -16.11 -10.58 -0.04
N ASN A 25 -15.70 -11.73 0.45
CA ASN A 25 -16.59 -12.78 0.92
C ASN A 25 -17.13 -12.48 2.33
N ASP A 26 -18.21 -13.14 2.70
CA ASP A 26 -18.80 -12.95 4.03
C ASP A 26 -17.85 -13.37 5.15
N GLY A 27 -17.64 -12.46 6.11
CA GLY A 27 -16.76 -12.68 7.27
C GLY A 27 -15.26 -12.57 6.96
N GLU A 28 -14.90 -12.13 5.76
CA GLU A 28 -13.51 -11.87 5.35
C GLU A 28 -13.06 -10.47 5.82
N ILE A 29 -11.80 -10.34 6.24
CA ILE A 29 -11.13 -9.06 6.40
C ILE A 29 -10.19 -8.84 5.20
N LEU A 30 -10.64 -8.03 4.25
CA LEU A 30 -9.83 -7.63 3.09
C LEU A 30 -9.04 -6.36 3.37
N GLY A 31 -7.73 -6.41 3.12
CA GLY A 31 -6.88 -5.23 3.04
C GLY A 31 -6.79 -4.68 1.62
N PHE A 32 -7.06 -3.40 1.45
CA PHE A 32 -6.91 -2.67 0.20
C PHE A 32 -5.69 -1.75 0.29
N LEU A 33 -4.55 -2.26 -0.15
CA LEU A 33 -3.23 -1.66 0.04
C LEU A 33 -2.79 -0.91 -1.22
N GLY A 34 -2.16 0.24 -1.07
CA GLY A 34 -1.57 0.95 -2.20
C GLY A 34 -0.93 2.27 -1.78
N PRO A 35 -0.06 2.88 -2.60
CA PRO A 35 0.51 4.18 -2.31
C PRO A 35 -0.55 5.29 -2.38
N ASN A 36 -0.15 6.51 -2.00
CA ASN A 36 -1.02 7.67 -2.16
C ASN A 36 -1.28 7.93 -3.65
N GLY A 37 -2.53 8.23 -3.98
CA GLY A 37 -2.94 8.44 -5.38
C GLY A 37 -3.19 7.16 -6.18
N ALA A 38 -3.04 5.96 -5.58
CA ALA A 38 -3.28 4.69 -6.28
C ALA A 38 -4.74 4.40 -6.61
N GLY A 39 -5.70 5.16 -6.07
CA GLY A 39 -7.14 4.95 -6.30
C GLY A 39 -7.93 4.50 -5.06
N LYS A 40 -7.28 4.20 -3.92
CA LYS A 40 -7.92 3.72 -2.66
C LYS A 40 -9.18 4.48 -2.27
N SER A 41 -9.07 5.78 -1.97
CA SER A 41 -10.22 6.58 -1.55
C SER A 41 -11.27 6.74 -2.65
N THR A 42 -10.87 6.66 -3.94
CA THR A 42 -11.84 6.65 -5.06
C THR A 42 -12.66 5.37 -5.02
N THR A 43 -12.01 4.21 -4.87
CA THR A 43 -12.69 2.91 -4.68
C THR A 43 -13.60 2.93 -3.46
N MET A 44 -13.11 3.38 -2.29
CA MET A 44 -13.92 3.44 -1.06
C MET A 44 -15.15 4.35 -1.21
N ASN A 45 -15.00 5.51 -1.88
CA ASN A 45 -16.10 6.41 -2.13
C ASN A 45 -17.13 5.85 -3.13
N ILE A 46 -16.70 5.06 -4.11
CA ILE A 46 -17.65 4.37 -5.01
C ILE A 46 -18.37 3.25 -4.28
N LEU A 47 -17.66 2.41 -3.53
CA LEU A 47 -18.24 1.32 -2.73
C LEU A 47 -19.27 1.81 -1.71
N THR A 48 -19.14 3.03 -1.23
CA THR A 48 -20.05 3.65 -0.26
C THR A 48 -21.12 4.52 -0.92
N GLY A 49 -21.06 4.68 -2.25
CA GLY A 49 -21.99 5.49 -3.04
C GLY A 49 -21.90 6.98 -2.72
N TYR A 50 -20.72 7.48 -2.34
CA TYR A 50 -20.40 8.91 -2.25
C TYR A 50 -20.23 9.52 -3.64
N ILE A 51 -19.67 8.74 -4.57
CA ILE A 51 -19.52 9.07 -5.98
C ILE A 51 -19.95 7.88 -6.82
N SER A 52 -20.42 8.12 -8.05
CA SER A 52 -20.69 7.06 -9.00
C SER A 52 -19.40 6.61 -9.72
N ALA A 53 -19.39 5.38 -10.20
CA ALA A 53 -18.40 4.93 -11.18
C ALA A 53 -18.60 5.65 -12.52
N THR A 54 -17.58 5.60 -13.39
CA THR A 54 -17.76 5.95 -14.81
C THR A 54 -18.27 4.75 -15.60
N ASP A 55 -17.75 3.57 -15.31
CA ASP A 55 -18.17 2.29 -15.88
C ASP A 55 -17.97 1.17 -14.83
N GLY A 56 -18.55 0.00 -15.07
CA GLY A 56 -18.55 -1.13 -14.14
C GLY A 56 -19.68 -1.11 -13.10
N GLU A 57 -19.70 -2.14 -12.27
CA GLU A 57 -20.77 -2.45 -11.33
C GLU A 57 -20.21 -2.68 -9.92
N VAL A 58 -20.96 -2.25 -8.89
CA VAL A 58 -20.69 -2.57 -7.49
C VAL A 58 -21.93 -3.17 -6.82
N LEU A 59 -21.83 -4.44 -6.42
CA LEU A 59 -22.89 -5.15 -5.73
C LEU A 59 -22.58 -5.27 -4.23
N ILE A 60 -23.52 -4.83 -3.41
CA ILE A 60 -23.48 -4.92 -1.95
C ILE A 60 -24.55 -5.93 -1.52
N ASN A 61 -24.14 -7.13 -1.10
CA ASN A 61 -25.06 -8.25 -0.82
C ASN A 61 -26.02 -8.53 -1.99
N GLY A 62 -25.51 -8.48 -3.23
CA GLY A 62 -26.30 -8.70 -4.45
C GLY A 62 -27.18 -7.51 -4.87
N ILE A 63 -27.06 -6.36 -4.21
CA ILE A 63 -27.77 -5.12 -4.55
C ILE A 63 -26.81 -4.18 -5.24
N ASP A 64 -27.08 -3.79 -6.48
CA ASP A 64 -26.32 -2.74 -7.15
C ASP A 64 -26.53 -1.41 -6.41
N ILE A 65 -25.42 -0.77 -6.03
CA ILE A 65 -25.41 0.51 -5.33
C ILE A 65 -25.95 1.67 -6.18
N LEU A 66 -25.99 1.53 -7.50
CA LEU A 66 -26.61 2.49 -8.43
C LEU A 66 -28.11 2.27 -8.55
N ASP A 67 -28.57 1.01 -8.59
CA ASP A 67 -30.00 0.66 -8.76
C ASP A 67 -30.82 0.89 -7.48
N ASP A 68 -30.36 0.39 -6.33
CA ASP A 68 -30.97 0.69 -5.02
C ASP A 68 -29.92 1.14 -4.00
N PRO A 69 -29.47 2.41 -4.10
CA PRO A 69 -28.47 2.97 -3.21
C PRO A 69 -28.93 2.94 -1.74
N THR A 70 -30.23 3.04 -1.48
CA THR A 70 -30.75 3.11 -0.11
C THR A 70 -30.72 1.76 0.58
N ALA A 71 -31.05 0.68 -0.14
CA ALA A 71 -30.94 -0.66 0.39
C ALA A 71 -29.46 -1.06 0.56
N ALA A 72 -28.61 -0.81 -0.43
CA ALA A 72 -27.17 -1.09 -0.35
C ALA A 72 -26.51 -0.36 0.85
N LYS A 73 -26.74 0.95 1.00
CA LYS A 73 -26.15 1.77 2.08
C LYS A 73 -26.59 1.36 3.48
N LYS A 74 -27.75 0.71 3.65
CA LYS A 74 -28.19 0.19 4.97
C LYS A 74 -27.33 -0.97 5.46
N GLU A 75 -26.71 -1.71 4.54
CA GLU A 75 -25.86 -2.86 4.87
C GLU A 75 -24.43 -2.45 5.24
N ILE A 76 -24.06 -1.18 5.01
CA ILE A 76 -22.70 -0.65 5.14
C ILE A 76 -22.55 0.26 6.37
N GLY A 77 -21.52 -0.01 7.17
CA GLY A 77 -20.92 0.95 8.08
C GLY A 77 -19.66 1.52 7.46
N TYR A 78 -19.58 2.84 7.29
CA TYR A 78 -18.44 3.48 6.64
C TYR A 78 -17.69 4.40 7.62
N LEU A 79 -16.38 4.24 7.72
CA LEU A 79 -15.47 5.20 8.35
C LEU A 79 -14.58 5.81 7.25
N PRO A 80 -14.80 7.07 6.85
CA PRO A 80 -13.86 7.77 5.97
C PRO A 80 -12.56 8.14 6.71
N GLU A 81 -11.51 8.47 5.95
CA GLU A 81 -10.19 8.90 6.47
C GLU A 81 -10.32 9.99 7.55
N LEU A 82 -11.17 10.99 7.28
CA LEU A 82 -11.55 12.02 8.25
C LEU A 82 -12.96 11.75 8.78
N PRO A 83 -13.10 11.31 10.04
CA PRO A 83 -14.40 11.04 10.63
C PRO A 83 -15.35 12.25 10.53
N PRO A 84 -16.59 12.10 10.05
CA PRO A 84 -17.52 13.20 9.80
C PRO A 84 -18.24 13.60 11.10
N LEU A 85 -17.48 14.10 12.07
CA LEU A 85 -17.96 14.38 13.41
C LEU A 85 -18.49 15.80 13.56
N TYR A 86 -19.60 15.95 14.29
CA TYR A 86 -20.12 17.26 14.68
C TYR A 86 -19.44 17.71 15.98
N LEU A 87 -18.44 18.58 15.84
CA LEU A 87 -17.50 18.89 16.93
C LEU A 87 -18.17 19.55 18.14
N ASP A 88 -19.26 20.31 17.94
CA ASP A 88 -19.96 21.02 19.02
C ASP A 88 -20.96 20.12 19.78
N MET A 89 -21.21 18.90 19.31
CA MET A 89 -22.02 17.91 20.02
C MET A 89 -21.17 17.11 21.02
N THR A 90 -21.83 16.59 22.05
CA THR A 90 -21.28 15.49 22.86
C THR A 90 -21.27 14.19 22.07
N VAL A 91 -20.44 13.23 22.49
CA VAL A 91 -20.41 11.88 21.91
C VAL A 91 -21.80 11.24 21.94
N LYS A 92 -22.51 11.35 23.08
CA LYS A 92 -23.89 10.89 23.24
C LYS A 92 -24.83 11.51 22.21
N GLU A 93 -24.83 12.84 22.07
CA GLU A 93 -25.73 13.54 21.14
C GLU A 93 -25.46 13.14 19.69
N TYR A 94 -24.18 13.09 19.30
CA TYR A 94 -23.79 12.68 17.95
C TYR A 94 -24.20 11.24 17.62
N LEU A 95 -23.89 10.28 18.50
CA LEU A 95 -24.26 8.89 18.26
C LEU A 95 -25.78 8.67 18.30
N SER A 96 -26.47 9.39 19.17
CA SER A 96 -27.94 9.41 19.21
C SER A 96 -28.53 9.94 17.90
N PHE A 97 -27.98 11.04 17.38
CA PHE A 97 -28.39 11.63 16.10
C PHE A 97 -28.16 10.67 14.93
N VAL A 98 -26.98 10.06 14.83
CA VAL A 98 -26.67 9.08 13.77
C VAL A 98 -27.58 7.85 13.85
N TYR A 99 -27.89 7.38 15.06
CA TYR A 99 -28.84 6.29 15.29
C TYR A 99 -30.23 6.60 14.72
N ASP A 100 -30.75 7.80 15.00
CA ASP A 100 -32.08 8.22 14.53
C ASP A 100 -32.08 8.41 13.00
N LEU A 101 -31.02 9.00 12.46
CA LEU A 101 -30.84 9.20 11.01
C LEU A 101 -30.83 7.88 10.24
N LYS A 102 -30.14 6.86 10.78
CA LYS A 102 -30.10 5.50 10.22
C LYS A 102 -31.42 4.73 10.38
N LYS A 103 -32.42 5.28 11.10
CA LYS A 103 -33.71 4.65 11.38
C LYS A 103 -33.56 3.25 11.98
N CYS A 104 -32.61 3.12 12.91
CA CYS A 104 -32.30 1.85 13.56
C CYS A 104 -33.51 1.34 14.37
N LYS A 105 -33.69 0.01 14.38
CA LYS A 105 -34.78 -0.66 15.11
C LYS A 105 -34.33 -1.33 16.41
N ILE A 106 -33.02 -1.46 16.62
CA ILE A 106 -32.40 -2.12 17.79
C ILE A 106 -32.56 -1.20 19.01
N PRO A 107 -32.93 -1.66 20.21
CA PRO A 107 -33.12 -0.78 21.37
C PRO A 107 -31.98 0.23 21.60
N LYS A 108 -32.27 1.52 21.39
CA LYS A 108 -31.28 2.60 21.27
C LYS A 108 -30.25 2.63 22.40
N GLN A 109 -30.72 2.64 23.65
CA GLN A 109 -29.84 2.78 24.81
C GLN A 109 -28.86 1.58 24.93
N ALA A 110 -29.37 0.36 24.82
CA ALA A 110 -28.55 -0.85 24.89
C ALA A 110 -27.53 -0.91 23.74
N HIS A 111 -27.98 -0.57 22.53
CA HIS A 111 -27.14 -0.57 21.32
C HIS A 111 -25.98 0.43 21.43
N LEU A 112 -26.27 1.67 21.84
CA LEU A 112 -25.24 2.70 22.00
C LEU A 112 -24.26 2.36 23.13
N GLU A 113 -24.74 1.83 24.25
CA GLU A 113 -23.86 1.39 25.34
C GLU A 113 -22.93 0.25 24.93
N GLU A 114 -23.43 -0.74 24.18
CA GLU A 114 -22.63 -1.84 23.65
C GLU A 114 -21.53 -1.32 22.72
N ILE A 115 -21.89 -0.46 21.76
CA ILE A 115 -20.91 0.13 20.82
C ILE A 115 -19.86 0.94 21.57
N CYS A 116 -20.26 1.81 22.50
CA CYS A 116 -19.32 2.64 23.25
C CYS A 116 -18.34 1.80 24.08
N LYS A 117 -18.79 0.68 24.65
CA LYS A 117 -17.92 -0.28 25.36
C LYS A 117 -16.97 -0.97 24.38
N LEU A 118 -17.48 -1.43 23.23
CA LEU A 118 -16.70 -2.13 22.22
C LEU A 118 -15.54 -1.28 21.68
N VAL A 119 -15.81 -0.01 21.36
CA VAL A 119 -14.79 0.92 20.83
C VAL A 119 -13.98 1.63 21.92
N LYS A 120 -14.27 1.37 23.20
CA LYS A 120 -13.63 1.97 24.39
C LYS A 120 -13.77 3.51 24.46
N ILE A 121 -14.98 4.03 24.41
CA ILE A 121 -15.28 5.48 24.54
C ILE A 121 -16.31 5.81 25.64
N SER A 122 -16.67 4.84 26.49
CA SER A 122 -17.68 5.03 27.55
C SER A 122 -17.30 6.12 28.55
N ASP A 123 -16.01 6.30 28.83
CA ASP A 123 -15.45 7.33 29.70
C ASP A 123 -15.61 8.76 29.16
N VAL A 124 -15.73 8.91 27.84
CA VAL A 124 -15.91 10.21 27.17
C VAL A 124 -17.32 10.42 26.63
N TYR A 125 -18.28 9.55 26.97
CA TYR A 125 -19.63 9.54 26.38
C TYR A 125 -20.38 10.87 26.51
N ASN A 126 -20.19 11.60 27.61
CA ASN A 126 -20.84 12.90 27.85
C ASN A 126 -19.92 14.10 27.52
N ARG A 127 -18.73 13.89 26.95
CA ARG A 127 -17.80 14.97 26.60
C ARG A 127 -18.10 15.49 25.19
N VAL A 128 -17.87 16.79 25.01
CA VAL A 128 -17.95 17.48 23.70
C VAL A 128 -16.83 16.98 22.79
N ILE A 129 -17.18 16.60 21.56
CA ILE A 129 -16.27 15.96 20.60
C ILE A 129 -15.08 16.85 20.26
N LYS A 130 -15.27 18.17 20.17
CA LYS A 130 -14.20 19.16 19.91
C LYS A 130 -12.98 18.96 20.81
N HIS A 131 -13.20 18.64 22.09
CA HIS A 131 -12.15 18.49 23.11
C HIS A 131 -11.52 17.10 23.18
N LEU A 132 -11.95 16.16 22.33
CA LEU A 132 -11.36 14.84 22.26
C LEU A 132 -10.04 14.85 21.49
N SER A 133 -9.12 13.97 21.88
CA SER A 133 -7.92 13.71 21.10
C SER A 133 -8.26 13.07 19.75
N LYS A 134 -7.32 13.08 18.82
CA LYS A 134 -7.49 12.46 17.50
C LYS A 134 -7.90 10.97 17.60
N GLY A 135 -7.24 10.20 18.48
CA GLY A 135 -7.60 8.80 18.70
C GLY A 135 -9.01 8.59 19.23
N TYR A 136 -9.49 9.43 20.15
CA TYR A 136 -10.89 9.37 20.60
C TYR A 136 -11.86 9.76 19.49
N LYS A 137 -11.55 10.79 18.68
CA LYS A 137 -12.37 11.16 17.51
C LYS A 137 -12.46 10.00 16.51
N GLN A 138 -11.35 9.30 16.25
CA GLN A 138 -11.34 8.11 15.41
C GLN A 138 -12.26 7.01 15.95
N ARG A 139 -12.22 6.75 17.26
CA ARG A 139 -13.10 5.76 17.90
C ARG A 139 -14.57 6.17 17.88
N VAL A 140 -14.88 7.46 17.99
CA VAL A 140 -16.25 7.97 17.80
C VAL A 140 -16.70 7.75 16.36
N GLY A 141 -15.81 7.93 15.37
CA GLY A 141 -16.07 7.55 13.98
C GLY A 141 -16.37 6.05 13.85
N MET A 142 -15.51 5.18 14.39
CA MET A 142 -15.79 3.74 14.39
C MET A 142 -17.13 3.40 15.06
N ALA A 143 -17.47 4.05 16.17
CA ALA A 143 -18.76 3.87 16.81
C ALA A 143 -19.93 4.22 15.87
N GLN A 144 -19.82 5.33 15.14
CA GLN A 144 -20.81 5.76 14.15
C GLN A 144 -20.96 4.76 13.00
N ALA A 145 -19.86 4.15 12.55
CA ALA A 145 -19.88 3.14 11.49
C ALA A 145 -20.68 1.91 11.96
N LEU A 146 -20.52 1.51 13.23
CA LEU A 146 -21.16 0.33 13.83
C LEU A 146 -22.65 0.53 14.21
N ILE A 147 -23.15 1.76 14.24
CA ILE A 147 -24.58 2.00 14.51
C ILE A 147 -25.44 1.29 13.46
N GLY A 148 -26.44 0.53 13.93
CA GLY A 148 -27.30 -0.31 13.09
C GLY A 148 -26.81 -1.76 12.94
N ASN A 149 -25.63 -2.11 13.47
CA ASN A 149 -25.00 -3.42 13.30
C ASN A 149 -24.92 -3.86 11.82
N PRO A 150 -24.27 -3.06 10.95
CA PRO A 150 -24.19 -3.34 9.52
C PRO A 150 -23.42 -4.64 9.25
N LYS A 151 -23.76 -5.35 8.17
CA LYS A 151 -23.06 -6.60 7.80
C LYS A 151 -21.67 -6.32 7.24
N ILE A 152 -21.50 -5.18 6.59
CA ILE A 152 -20.27 -4.78 5.91
C ILE A 152 -19.70 -3.53 6.58
N LEU A 153 -18.39 -3.53 6.82
CA LEU A 153 -17.65 -2.37 7.32
C LEU A 153 -16.60 -1.96 6.29
N ILE A 154 -16.64 -0.69 5.90
CA ILE A 154 -15.66 -0.06 5.02
C ILE A 154 -14.88 0.94 5.86
N LEU A 155 -13.57 0.76 5.99
CA LEU A 155 -12.71 1.56 6.85
C LEU A 155 -11.58 2.17 6.02
N ASP A 156 -11.66 3.47 5.73
CA ASP A 156 -10.65 4.18 4.96
C ASP A 156 -9.59 4.75 5.91
N GLU A 157 -8.34 4.27 5.81
CA GLU A 157 -7.18 4.72 6.61
C GLU A 157 -7.49 4.81 8.13
N PRO A 158 -8.00 3.74 8.78
CA PRO A 158 -8.59 3.83 10.12
C PRO A 158 -7.61 4.17 11.25
N THR A 159 -6.31 4.11 10.98
CA THR A 159 -5.19 4.27 11.92
C THR A 159 -4.37 5.53 11.62
N VAL A 160 -4.74 6.34 10.63
CA VAL A 160 -3.94 7.46 10.15
C VAL A 160 -3.64 8.50 11.24
N GLY A 161 -2.35 8.73 11.46
CA GLY A 161 -1.81 9.67 12.46
C GLY A 161 -2.32 9.43 13.87
N LEU A 162 -2.50 8.17 14.25
CA LEU A 162 -2.60 7.72 15.63
C LEU A 162 -1.22 7.31 16.17
N ASP A 163 -1.07 7.30 17.50
CA ASP A 163 0.15 6.77 18.13
C ASP A 163 0.21 5.23 18.07
N PRO A 164 1.40 4.60 18.24
CA PRO A 164 1.55 3.14 18.11
C PRO A 164 0.62 2.32 19.02
N LYS A 165 0.33 2.79 20.24
CA LYS A 165 -0.55 2.07 21.17
C LYS A 165 -2.01 2.13 20.68
N GLN A 166 -2.44 3.28 20.17
CA GLN A 166 -3.77 3.44 19.58
C GLN A 166 -3.92 2.59 18.31
N ILE A 167 -2.90 2.54 17.45
CA ILE A 167 -2.88 1.68 16.26
C ILE A 167 -3.12 0.21 16.66
N LEU A 168 -2.38 -0.30 17.64
CA LEU A 168 -2.55 -1.68 18.12
C LEU A 168 -3.97 -1.95 18.64
N ASP A 169 -4.54 -1.00 19.39
CA ASP A 169 -5.91 -1.10 19.89
C ASP A 169 -6.95 -1.16 18.76
N ILE A 170 -6.79 -0.34 17.72
CA ILE A 170 -7.67 -0.30 16.54
C ILE A 170 -7.54 -1.59 15.73
N ARG A 171 -6.31 -2.07 15.50
CA ARG A 171 -6.06 -3.38 14.85
C ARG A 171 -6.78 -4.52 15.58
N ASN A 172 -6.68 -4.56 16.92
CA ASN A 172 -7.37 -5.55 17.75
C ASN A 172 -8.89 -5.40 17.74
N LEU A 173 -9.40 -4.17 17.55
CA LEU A 173 -10.83 -3.93 17.37
C LEU A 173 -11.29 -4.45 16.00
N ILE A 174 -10.59 -4.15 14.92
CA ILE A 174 -10.91 -4.62 13.56
C ILE A 174 -10.93 -6.15 13.51
N LYS A 175 -9.92 -6.83 14.08
CA LYS A 175 -9.92 -8.31 14.19
C LYS A 175 -11.15 -8.87 14.90
N ARG A 176 -11.62 -8.18 15.95
CA ARG A 176 -12.82 -8.61 16.68
C ARG A 176 -14.09 -8.37 15.86
N LEU A 177 -14.13 -7.29 15.07
CA LEU A 177 -15.23 -6.98 14.17
C LEU A 177 -15.29 -7.98 13.01
N GLY A 178 -14.16 -8.38 12.42
CA GLY A 178 -14.12 -9.35 11.33
C GLY A 178 -14.72 -10.72 11.67
N LYS A 179 -14.78 -11.10 12.96
CA LYS A 179 -15.47 -12.33 13.40
C LYS A 179 -16.99 -12.31 13.18
N LYS A 180 -17.59 -11.13 12.99
CA LYS A 180 -19.04 -10.94 12.86
C LYS A 180 -19.44 -10.15 11.60
N HIS A 181 -18.51 -9.40 11.03
CA HIS A 181 -18.73 -8.48 9.93
C HIS A 181 -17.77 -8.81 8.79
N THR A 182 -18.20 -8.54 7.57
CA THR A 182 -17.28 -8.45 6.43
C THR A 182 -16.59 -7.09 6.50
N VAL A 183 -15.26 -7.06 6.43
CA VAL A 183 -14.49 -5.81 6.59
C VAL A 183 -13.61 -5.57 5.38
N ILE A 184 -13.66 -4.38 4.82
CA ILE A 184 -12.64 -3.86 3.91
C ILE A 184 -11.95 -2.68 4.58
N LEU A 185 -10.62 -2.70 4.60
CA LEU A 185 -9.79 -1.68 5.23
C LEU A 185 -8.77 -1.16 4.21
N SER A 186 -8.71 0.14 4.00
CA SER A 186 -7.68 0.75 3.17
C SER A 186 -6.48 1.19 4.04
N SER A 187 -5.27 1.01 3.52
CA SER A 187 -4.08 1.60 4.13
C SER A 187 -2.99 1.77 3.06
N HIS A 188 -2.03 2.62 3.33
CA HIS A 188 -0.76 2.68 2.62
C HIS A 188 0.37 1.99 3.40
N ILE A 189 0.09 1.46 4.59
CA ILE A 189 1.05 0.86 5.50
C ILE A 189 0.83 -0.66 5.50
N LEU A 190 1.75 -1.39 4.87
CA LEU A 190 1.66 -2.85 4.75
C LEU A 190 1.60 -3.55 6.11
N SER A 191 2.40 -3.12 7.08
CA SER A 191 2.39 -3.68 8.44
C SER A 191 1.04 -3.56 9.17
N GLU A 192 0.15 -2.65 8.75
CA GLU A 192 -1.22 -2.57 9.27
C GLU A 192 -2.10 -3.64 8.67
N ILE A 193 -2.00 -3.83 7.36
CA ILE A 193 -2.76 -4.80 6.60
C ILE A 193 -2.35 -6.23 7.01
N GLN A 194 -1.06 -6.55 6.97
CA GLN A 194 -0.54 -7.88 7.37
C GLN A 194 -0.97 -8.26 8.78
N ALA A 195 -0.98 -7.29 9.68
CA ALA A 195 -1.29 -7.55 11.06
C ALA A 195 -2.77 -7.89 11.27
N VAL A 196 -3.67 -7.59 10.32
CA VAL A 196 -5.13 -7.61 10.54
C VAL A 196 -5.90 -8.43 9.51
N CYS A 197 -5.46 -8.45 8.25
CA CYS A 197 -6.23 -8.96 7.11
C CYS A 197 -5.87 -10.40 6.75
N ASP A 198 -6.87 -11.14 6.27
CA ASP A 198 -6.72 -12.51 5.77
C ASP A 198 -6.21 -12.49 4.32
N ARG A 199 -6.64 -11.49 3.54
CA ARG A 199 -6.33 -11.28 2.13
C ARG A 199 -6.00 -9.83 1.85
N ILE A 200 -5.14 -9.61 0.86
CA ILE A 200 -4.64 -8.31 0.47
C ILE A 200 -4.83 -8.13 -1.03
N VAL A 201 -5.52 -7.05 -1.39
CA VAL A 201 -5.57 -6.52 -2.76
C VAL A 201 -4.63 -5.30 -2.80
N ILE A 202 -3.63 -5.37 -3.64
CA ILE A 202 -2.67 -4.27 -3.88
C ILE A 202 -3.12 -3.51 -5.12
N ILE A 203 -3.39 -2.22 -4.97
CA ILE A 203 -3.70 -1.29 -6.07
C ILE A 203 -2.51 -0.36 -6.32
N ASN A 204 -2.18 -0.15 -7.59
CA ASN A 204 -1.22 0.86 -8.02
C ASN A 204 -1.78 1.60 -9.23
N GLN A 205 -1.69 2.93 -9.26
CA GLN A 205 -2.13 3.74 -10.42
C GLN A 205 -3.53 3.40 -10.98
N GLY A 206 -4.47 2.99 -10.13
CA GLY A 206 -5.83 2.66 -10.55
C GLY A 206 -6.04 1.22 -11.04
N VAL A 207 -5.02 0.36 -11.03
CA VAL A 207 -5.08 -1.05 -11.42
C VAL A 207 -4.72 -1.98 -10.26
N ILE A 208 -5.35 -3.16 -10.20
CA ILE A 208 -5.00 -4.20 -9.23
C ILE A 208 -3.70 -4.86 -9.67
N ALA A 209 -2.67 -4.73 -8.85
CA ALA A 209 -1.35 -5.30 -9.11
C ALA A 209 -1.17 -6.68 -8.46
N ALA A 210 -1.87 -6.95 -7.35
CA ALA A 210 -1.88 -8.27 -6.71
C ALA A 210 -3.18 -8.47 -5.93
N ASP A 211 -3.60 -9.73 -5.80
CA ASP A 211 -4.78 -10.12 -5.04
C ASP A 211 -4.58 -11.55 -4.50
N ASP A 212 -4.13 -11.66 -3.24
CA ASP A 212 -3.83 -12.96 -2.64
C ASP A 212 -3.92 -12.91 -1.11
N THR A 213 -3.86 -14.07 -0.47
CA THR A 213 -3.84 -14.18 0.99
C THR A 213 -2.55 -13.59 1.56
N THR A 214 -2.63 -13.02 2.77
CA THR A 214 -1.45 -12.51 3.48
C THR A 214 -0.37 -13.59 3.64
N GLU A 215 -0.80 -14.84 3.89
CA GLU A 215 0.10 -15.99 4.00
C GLU A 215 0.82 -16.30 2.68
N ASN A 216 0.10 -16.33 1.55
CA ASN A 216 0.70 -16.63 0.24
C ASN A 216 1.65 -15.53 -0.22
N LEU A 217 1.31 -14.26 0.02
CA LEU A 217 2.22 -13.17 -0.28
C LEU A 217 3.50 -13.32 0.55
N THR A 218 3.39 -13.67 1.85
CA THR A 218 4.56 -13.91 2.72
C THR A 218 5.41 -15.10 2.25
N LYS A 219 4.77 -16.18 1.77
CA LYS A 219 5.49 -17.34 1.23
C LYS A 219 6.22 -17.02 -0.06
N THR A 220 5.57 -16.33 -0.99
CA THR A 220 6.18 -15.94 -2.27
C THR A 220 7.44 -15.10 -2.08
N VAL A 221 7.47 -14.29 -1.01
CA VAL A 221 8.67 -13.54 -0.58
C VAL A 221 9.80 -14.46 -0.09
N SER A 222 9.44 -15.55 0.61
CA SER A 222 10.39 -16.50 1.20
C SER A 222 11.05 -17.39 0.13
N ASP A 223 10.41 -17.55 -1.03
CA ASP A 223 10.92 -18.36 -2.14
C ASP A 223 12.09 -17.69 -2.91
N ASP A 224 12.27 -16.38 -2.75
CA ASP A 224 13.40 -15.59 -3.30
C ASP A 224 14.53 -15.43 -2.26
N LEU A 225 14.97 -16.55 -1.67
CA LEU A 225 16.01 -16.54 -0.65
C LEU A 225 17.37 -16.25 -1.31
N ARG A 226 17.92 -15.06 -1.03
CA ARG A 226 19.24 -14.64 -1.53
C ARG A 226 20.22 -14.48 -0.38
N TYR A 227 21.49 -14.82 -0.63
CA TYR A 227 22.58 -14.53 0.29
C TYR A 227 23.53 -13.52 -0.34
N THR A 228 23.97 -12.54 0.46
CA THR A 228 25.14 -11.73 0.13
C THR A 228 26.30 -12.19 0.99
N ALA A 229 27.34 -12.74 0.35
CA ALA A 229 28.57 -13.16 1.01
C ALA A 229 29.71 -12.21 0.64
N ARG A 230 30.42 -11.69 1.62
CA ARG A 230 31.66 -10.94 1.41
C ARG A 230 32.85 -11.88 1.61
N ILE A 231 33.65 -12.07 0.57
CA ILE A 231 34.76 -13.03 0.60
C ILE A 231 36.03 -12.37 0.05
N ASP A 232 37.12 -12.50 0.82
CA ASP A 232 38.48 -12.16 0.43
C ASP A 232 39.15 -13.37 -0.25
N GLY A 233 39.57 -13.18 -1.49
CA GLY A 233 40.24 -14.19 -2.31
C GLY A 233 40.03 -14.02 -3.82
N PRO A 234 40.53 -14.97 -4.63
CA PRO A 234 40.48 -14.90 -6.10
C PRO A 234 39.05 -14.99 -6.63
N ARG A 235 38.55 -13.86 -7.19
CA ARG A 235 37.16 -13.67 -7.65
C ARG A 235 36.61 -14.80 -8.51
N GLU A 236 37.33 -15.17 -9.57
CA GLU A 236 36.86 -16.17 -10.54
C GLU A 236 36.81 -17.58 -9.95
N GLU A 237 37.72 -17.92 -9.05
CA GLU A 237 37.73 -19.22 -8.40
C GLU A 237 36.61 -19.32 -7.36
N ILE A 238 36.35 -18.24 -6.62
CA ILE A 238 35.25 -18.17 -5.65
C ILE A 238 33.90 -18.32 -6.38
N LEU A 239 33.66 -17.60 -7.48
CA LEU A 239 32.44 -17.76 -8.30
C LEU A 239 32.19 -19.21 -8.70
N LYS A 240 33.22 -19.89 -9.23
CA LYS A 240 33.12 -21.31 -9.62
C LYS A 240 32.83 -22.21 -8.42
N VAL A 241 33.47 -21.97 -7.29
CA VAL A 241 33.25 -22.77 -6.07
C VAL A 241 31.83 -22.61 -5.56
N ILE A 242 31.30 -21.38 -5.51
CA ILE A 242 29.92 -21.11 -5.06
C ILE A 242 28.91 -21.77 -5.99
N GLY A 243 29.07 -21.64 -7.31
CA GLY A 243 28.17 -22.25 -8.29
C GLY A 243 28.16 -23.79 -8.28
N THR A 244 29.10 -24.44 -7.60
CA THR A 244 29.12 -25.91 -7.43
C THR A 244 28.54 -26.39 -6.10
N ILE A 245 28.00 -25.48 -5.28
CA ILE A 245 27.33 -25.82 -4.03
C ILE A 245 25.92 -26.33 -4.35
N PRO A 246 25.51 -27.51 -3.84
CA PRO A 246 24.15 -28.00 -3.99
C PRO A 246 23.14 -26.98 -3.43
N GLY A 247 22.10 -26.68 -4.21
CA GLY A 247 21.07 -25.70 -3.84
C GLY A 247 21.39 -24.26 -4.25
N VAL A 248 22.50 -23.97 -4.95
CA VAL A 248 22.72 -22.65 -5.59
C VAL A 248 22.14 -22.66 -7.01
N ARG A 249 21.25 -21.72 -7.31
CA ARG A 249 20.68 -21.50 -8.66
C ARG A 249 21.57 -20.60 -9.49
N GLU A 250 21.93 -19.46 -8.92
CA GLU A 250 22.71 -18.43 -9.59
C GLU A 250 23.69 -17.77 -8.60
N VAL A 251 24.84 -17.35 -9.11
CA VAL A 251 25.78 -16.52 -8.35
C VAL A 251 26.36 -15.43 -9.24
N THR A 252 26.32 -14.20 -8.77
CA THR A 252 26.96 -13.05 -9.39
C THR A 252 27.96 -12.41 -8.42
N ALA A 253 28.99 -11.75 -8.95
CA ALA A 253 29.98 -11.04 -8.15
C ALA A 253 29.89 -9.55 -8.46
N GLU A 254 29.61 -8.74 -7.43
CA GLU A 254 29.64 -7.29 -7.50
C GLU A 254 31.07 -6.73 -7.67
N MET A 255 31.17 -5.41 -7.78
CA MET A 255 32.45 -4.69 -7.81
C MET A 255 33.23 -4.83 -6.50
N GLU A 256 34.54 -4.74 -6.60
CA GLU A 256 35.46 -4.75 -5.46
C GLU A 256 35.13 -3.60 -4.50
N ARG A 257 34.74 -3.94 -3.26
CA ARG A 257 34.42 -2.95 -2.22
C ARG A 257 35.67 -2.54 -1.44
N GLU A 258 36.59 -3.49 -1.29
CA GLU A 258 37.85 -3.36 -0.55
C GLU A 258 38.94 -4.18 -1.27
N PRO A 259 40.23 -3.81 -1.17
CA PRO A 259 41.31 -4.52 -1.85
C PRO A 259 41.29 -6.03 -1.56
N GLY A 260 41.05 -6.85 -2.58
CA GLY A 260 41.02 -8.32 -2.50
C GLY A 260 39.69 -8.93 -2.05
N ALA A 261 38.68 -8.13 -1.69
CA ALA A 261 37.38 -8.61 -1.22
C ALA A 261 36.23 -8.19 -2.12
N TYR A 262 35.39 -9.19 -2.47
CA TYR A 262 34.23 -9.02 -3.35
C TYR A 262 32.96 -9.44 -2.63
N ASP A 263 31.85 -8.77 -2.95
CA ASP A 263 30.51 -9.17 -2.55
C ASP A 263 29.91 -10.09 -3.63
N TYR A 264 29.39 -11.24 -3.22
CA TYR A 264 28.74 -12.23 -4.08
C TYR A 264 27.27 -12.32 -3.72
N GLU A 265 26.39 -12.10 -4.70
CA GLU A 265 24.97 -12.40 -4.57
C GLU A 265 24.72 -13.83 -5.00
N ILE A 266 24.07 -14.61 -4.14
CA ILE A 266 23.86 -16.03 -4.31
C ILE A 266 22.36 -16.29 -4.21
N GLU A 267 21.75 -16.73 -5.31
CA GLU A 267 20.36 -17.18 -5.33
C GLU A 267 20.31 -18.68 -5.06
N VAL A 268 19.45 -19.10 -4.13
CA VAL A 268 19.35 -20.51 -3.73
C VAL A 268 18.00 -21.13 -4.08
N GLU A 269 17.97 -22.46 -4.15
CA GLU A 269 16.73 -23.23 -4.24
C GLU A 269 15.94 -23.13 -2.92
N GLU A 270 14.61 -23.28 -3.01
CA GLU A 270 13.71 -23.34 -1.85
C GLU A 270 14.21 -24.36 -0.82
N ASP A 271 14.10 -24.01 0.46
CA ASP A 271 14.52 -24.81 1.62
C ASP A 271 16.01 -25.23 1.68
N SER A 272 16.89 -24.62 0.88
CA SER A 272 18.33 -24.94 0.85
C SER A 272 19.18 -24.00 1.72
N ASP A 273 19.74 -24.51 2.83
CA ASP A 273 20.72 -23.77 3.65
C ASP A 273 22.16 -24.01 3.17
N ILE A 274 22.66 -23.11 2.32
CA ILE A 274 24.03 -23.20 1.79
C ILE A 274 25.11 -22.73 2.77
N ARG A 275 24.75 -22.08 3.88
CA ARG A 275 25.70 -21.28 4.69
C ARG A 275 26.84 -22.13 5.25
N ARG A 276 26.53 -23.35 5.70
CA ARG A 276 27.52 -24.29 6.26
C ARG A 276 28.49 -24.81 5.20
N GLU A 277 27.97 -25.16 4.03
CA GLU A 277 28.77 -25.70 2.93
C GLU A 277 29.63 -24.61 2.29
N LEU A 278 29.05 -23.42 2.10
CA LEU A 278 29.73 -22.22 1.66
C LEU A 278 30.93 -21.92 2.58
N PHE A 279 30.70 -21.82 3.89
CA PHE A 279 31.78 -21.56 4.85
C PHE A 279 32.92 -22.59 4.75
N LYS A 280 32.60 -23.90 4.69
CA LYS A 280 33.60 -24.97 4.60
C LYS A 280 34.45 -24.86 3.33
N ARG A 281 33.83 -24.60 2.18
CA ARG A 281 34.54 -24.56 0.89
C ARG A 281 35.46 -23.36 0.74
N ILE A 282 35.07 -22.23 1.33
CA ILE A 282 35.86 -21.00 1.38
C ILE A 282 37.03 -21.18 2.36
N ALA A 283 36.74 -21.59 3.61
CA ALA A 283 37.77 -21.79 4.63
C ALA A 283 38.79 -22.87 4.24
N GLY A 284 38.34 -23.96 3.59
CA GLY A 284 39.22 -25.05 3.14
C GLY A 284 40.25 -24.67 2.07
N ARG A 285 40.14 -23.47 1.48
CA ARG A 285 41.07 -22.92 0.48
C ARG A 285 41.90 -21.75 1.00
N ASN A 286 41.87 -21.50 2.32
CA ASN A 286 42.49 -20.33 2.97
C ASN A 286 41.95 -18.98 2.45
N TRP A 287 40.68 -18.95 2.04
CA TRP A 287 39.96 -17.72 1.75
C TRP A 287 39.16 -17.29 2.98
N TYR A 288 38.88 -15.99 3.10
CA TYR A 288 38.24 -15.45 4.30
C TYR A 288 36.84 -14.94 3.98
N MET A 289 35.83 -15.51 4.64
CA MET A 289 34.47 -14.97 4.63
C MET A 289 34.39 -13.85 5.66
N LEU A 290 34.31 -12.61 5.20
CA LEU A 290 34.25 -11.41 6.04
C LEU A 290 32.82 -11.11 6.50
N GLY A 291 31.82 -11.60 5.78
CA GLY A 291 30.42 -11.44 6.15
C GLY A 291 29.50 -12.34 5.34
N LEU A 292 28.36 -12.68 5.94
CA LEU A 292 27.28 -13.42 5.28
C LEU A 292 25.96 -12.88 5.78
N LYS A 293 25.12 -12.41 4.86
CA LYS A 293 23.77 -11.91 5.14
C LYS A 293 22.77 -12.70 4.33
N SER A 294 21.69 -13.13 4.96
CA SER A 294 20.48 -13.54 4.26
C SER A 294 19.72 -12.27 3.87
N ASN A 295 19.60 -12.05 2.57
CA ASN A 295 18.69 -11.07 2.01
C ASN A 295 17.39 -11.82 1.70
N GLU A 296 16.62 -12.08 2.75
CA GLU A 296 15.21 -12.38 2.57
C GLU A 296 14.58 -11.10 2.04
N MET A 297 13.90 -11.16 0.89
CA MET A 297 13.00 -10.06 0.56
C MET A 297 11.99 -9.93 1.70
N THR A 298 11.53 -8.72 1.95
CA THR A 298 10.37 -8.51 2.81
C THR A 298 9.14 -8.32 1.94
N LEU A 299 7.97 -8.50 2.53
CA LEU A 299 6.72 -8.13 1.88
C LEU A 299 6.69 -6.64 1.52
N GLU A 300 7.32 -5.81 2.35
CA GLU A 300 7.54 -4.40 2.08
C GLU A 300 8.37 -4.18 0.80
N ASP A 301 9.41 -4.97 0.57
CA ASP A 301 10.22 -4.89 -0.65
C ASP A 301 9.42 -5.28 -1.89
N ILE A 302 8.58 -6.32 -1.81
CA ILE A 302 7.66 -6.67 -2.91
C ILE A 302 6.69 -5.52 -3.16
N PHE A 303 6.07 -4.98 -2.11
CA PHE A 303 5.15 -3.86 -2.25
C PHE A 303 5.83 -2.65 -2.91
N LEU A 304 7.07 -2.31 -2.49
CA LEU A 304 7.86 -1.26 -3.11
C LEU A 304 8.15 -1.58 -4.58
N LYS A 305 8.60 -2.79 -4.91
CA LYS A 305 8.89 -3.16 -6.31
C LYS A 305 7.65 -3.11 -7.21
N ILE A 306 6.51 -3.63 -6.74
CA ILE A 306 5.21 -3.56 -7.46
C ILE A 306 4.82 -2.10 -7.70
N THR A 307 4.98 -1.24 -6.69
CA THR A 307 4.53 0.14 -6.76
C THR A 307 5.50 1.07 -7.49
N MET A 308 6.79 0.71 -7.53
CA MET A 308 7.87 1.42 -8.21
C MET A 308 8.17 0.89 -9.62
N GLY A 309 7.43 -0.11 -10.12
CA GLY A 309 7.54 -0.59 -11.49
C GLY A 309 8.81 -1.40 -11.79
N SER A 310 9.39 -2.06 -10.78
CA SER A 310 10.47 -3.02 -11.00
C SER A 310 9.88 -4.38 -11.40
N ASP A 311 10.30 -4.96 -12.53
CA ASP A 311 9.83 -6.27 -13.03
C ASP A 311 9.93 -7.37 -11.95
N VAL A 312 8.85 -7.60 -11.20
CA VAL A 312 8.70 -8.77 -10.34
C VAL A 312 7.56 -9.60 -10.89
N LYS A 313 7.91 -10.73 -11.49
CA LYS A 313 6.94 -11.79 -11.83
C LYS A 313 6.55 -12.51 -10.55
N ILE A 314 5.59 -11.95 -9.81
CA ILE A 314 4.97 -12.68 -8.70
C ILE A 314 4.15 -13.81 -9.30
N LYS A 315 4.47 -15.07 -8.99
CA LYS A 315 3.62 -16.23 -9.26
C LYS A 315 2.38 -16.20 -8.34
N SER A 316 1.64 -15.11 -8.33
CA SER A 316 0.28 -15.09 -7.80
C SER A 316 -0.66 -15.57 -8.90
N LYS A 317 -1.86 -16.05 -8.56
CA LYS A 317 -2.89 -16.34 -9.58
C LYS A 317 -3.03 -15.08 -10.45
N PRO A 318 -2.75 -15.14 -11.76
CA PRO A 318 -2.80 -13.94 -12.57
C PRO A 318 -4.25 -13.46 -12.59
N VAL A 319 -4.46 -12.20 -12.20
CA VAL A 319 -5.56 -11.42 -12.72
C VAL A 319 -5.19 -11.12 -14.17
N ASP A 320 -6.03 -11.61 -15.09
CA ASP A 320 -6.03 -11.51 -16.56
C ASP A 320 -4.75 -10.98 -17.27
N GLU A 321 -4.25 -11.71 -18.27
CA GLU A 321 -3.04 -11.35 -19.04
C GLU A 321 -3.12 -9.93 -19.66
N ASP A 322 -4.34 -9.44 -19.92
CA ASP A 322 -4.59 -8.09 -20.42
C ASP A 322 -4.29 -7.00 -19.37
N THR A 323 -4.51 -7.28 -18.08
CA THR A 323 -4.21 -6.36 -16.96
C THR A 323 -2.70 -6.22 -16.74
N HIS A 324 -1.95 -7.32 -16.83
CA HIS A 324 -0.49 -7.29 -16.69
C HIS A 324 0.19 -6.53 -17.85
N ARG A 325 -0.32 -6.70 -19.09
CA ARG A 325 0.15 -5.95 -20.26
C ARG A 325 -0.11 -4.44 -20.13
N LYS A 326 -1.31 -4.03 -19.69
CA LYS A 326 -1.66 -2.61 -19.47
C LYS A 326 -0.76 -1.95 -18.41
N LEU A 327 -0.36 -2.70 -17.38
CA LEU A 327 0.58 -2.25 -16.36
C LEU A 327 1.95 -1.91 -16.98
N MET A 328 2.48 -2.78 -17.83
CA MET A 328 3.78 -2.59 -18.48
C MET A 328 3.76 -1.42 -19.49
N GLU A 329 2.71 -1.30 -20.30
CA GLU A 329 2.58 -0.20 -21.28
C GLU A 329 2.46 1.19 -20.62
N GLN A 330 1.83 1.30 -19.45
CA GLN A 330 1.71 2.56 -18.72
C GLN A 330 2.99 2.94 -17.96
N VAL A 331 3.77 1.96 -17.51
CA VAL A 331 5.07 2.18 -16.87
C VAL A 331 6.09 2.72 -17.87
N ASP A 332 6.14 2.15 -19.09
CA ASP A 332 6.99 2.67 -20.17
C ASP A 332 6.64 4.14 -20.51
N GLY A 333 5.34 4.47 -20.49
CA GLY A 333 4.87 5.85 -20.66
C GLY A 333 5.28 6.78 -19.50
N ALA A 334 5.17 6.33 -18.25
CA ALA A 334 5.52 7.13 -17.07
C ALA A 334 7.04 7.36 -16.95
N VAL A 335 7.85 6.36 -17.27
CA VAL A 335 9.33 6.46 -17.31
C VAL A 335 9.77 7.38 -18.44
N ALA A 336 9.12 7.33 -19.61
CA ALA A 336 9.39 8.25 -20.71
C ALA A 336 9.07 9.72 -20.35
N VAL A 337 7.98 9.96 -19.61
CA VAL A 337 7.60 11.31 -19.15
C VAL A 337 8.54 11.81 -18.04
N ALA A 338 8.92 10.96 -17.08
CA ALA A 338 9.89 11.32 -16.04
C ALA A 338 11.25 11.71 -16.64
N ASN A 339 11.77 10.91 -17.58
CA ASN A 339 13.01 11.21 -18.30
C ASN A 339 12.88 12.51 -19.13
N ALA A 340 11.73 12.77 -19.75
CA ALA A 340 11.52 14.02 -20.50
C ALA A 340 11.49 15.26 -19.59
N VAL A 341 10.93 15.14 -18.39
CA VAL A 341 10.91 16.22 -17.38
C VAL A 341 12.31 16.47 -16.80
N ASP A 342 13.09 15.41 -16.56
CA ASP A 342 14.48 15.53 -16.09
C ASP A 342 15.41 16.12 -17.15
N ILE A 343 15.21 15.76 -18.43
CA ILE A 343 15.92 16.39 -19.56
C ILE A 343 15.53 17.87 -19.72
N ALA A 344 14.24 18.21 -19.57
CA ALA A 344 13.77 19.59 -19.65
C ALA A 344 14.28 20.46 -18.49
N ASN A 345 14.37 19.90 -17.28
CA ASN A 345 14.91 20.59 -16.11
C ASN A 345 16.43 20.75 -16.19
N ALA A 346 17.15 19.77 -16.75
CA ALA A 346 18.60 19.88 -16.98
C ALA A 346 18.93 20.96 -18.01
N ALA A 347 18.11 21.11 -19.06
CA ALA A 347 18.29 22.15 -20.09
C ALA A 347 18.05 23.59 -19.58
N GLN A 348 17.30 23.76 -18.49
CA GLN A 348 17.05 25.08 -17.87
C GLN A 348 18.14 25.49 -16.85
N SER A 349 19.07 24.60 -16.53
CA SER A 349 20.14 24.83 -15.54
C SER A 349 21.54 25.04 -16.11
N ALA A 350 21.69 25.15 -17.44
CA ALA A 350 22.97 25.48 -18.06
C ALA A 350 23.29 26.98 -17.84
N PRO A 351 24.47 27.34 -17.30
CA PRO A 351 24.85 28.74 -17.14
C PRO A 351 25.16 29.38 -18.50
N ASP A 352 24.62 30.59 -18.71
CA ASP A 352 24.94 31.47 -19.85
C ASP A 352 26.45 31.71 -19.90
N ILE A 353 27.08 31.11 -20.91
CA ILE A 353 28.47 31.40 -21.29
C ILE A 353 28.40 32.62 -22.21
N ASN A 354 28.56 33.81 -21.64
CA ASN A 354 28.64 35.04 -22.42
C ASN A 354 30.06 35.12 -23.02
N GLU A 355 30.17 34.81 -24.30
CA GLU A 355 31.38 35.04 -25.11
C GLU A 355 31.60 36.55 -25.29
N SER A 356 32.73 37.02 -24.78
CA SER A 356 33.36 38.26 -25.19
C SER A 356 34.09 38.03 -26.52
N ASP A 357 33.73 38.76 -27.57
CA ASP A 357 34.68 39.55 -28.38
C ASP A 357 34.01 40.22 -29.60
N GLY A 358 34.38 41.49 -29.80
CA GLY A 358 34.49 42.12 -31.12
C GLY A 358 33.29 42.90 -31.64
N GLU A 359 33.36 44.24 -31.58
CA GLU A 359 33.49 45.06 -32.80
C GLU A 359 33.77 46.53 -32.47
N GLU A 360 34.65 47.11 -33.28
CA GLU A 360 35.17 48.48 -33.28
C GLU A 360 34.10 49.50 -33.71
N GLU A 361 34.16 50.75 -33.22
CA GLU A 361 34.06 51.91 -34.11
C GLU A 361 34.51 53.23 -33.44
N GLU A 362 35.18 54.03 -34.27
CA GLU A 362 35.73 55.36 -34.06
C GLU A 362 34.76 56.39 -33.44
N LYS A 363 35.31 57.31 -32.62
CA LYS A 363 35.23 58.74 -32.96
C LYS A 363 36.20 59.60 -32.16
N ALA A 364 36.91 60.41 -32.92
CA ALA A 364 37.80 61.45 -32.47
C ALA A 364 37.05 62.72 -32.03
N ASP A 365 37.76 63.47 -31.18
CA ASP A 365 37.88 64.92 -31.17
C ASP A 365 36.87 65.78 -30.39
N GLY A 366 37.46 66.68 -29.57
CA GLY A 366 36.96 68.04 -29.39
C GLY A 366 36.24 68.37 -28.07
N GLY A 367 36.92 69.14 -27.22
CA GLY A 367 36.31 70.39 -26.73
C GLY A 367 36.21 70.59 -25.22
N GLU A 368 37.03 71.51 -24.74
CA GLU A 368 36.93 72.23 -23.47
C GLU A 368 35.55 72.89 -23.25
N MET A 369 34.96 72.67 -22.07
CA MET A 369 34.41 73.63 -21.08
C MET A 369 33.27 73.02 -20.28
#